data_AF-A0A8J5Y9V0-F1
#
_entry.id   AF-A0A8J5Y9V0-F1
#
_cell.length_a   1.000
_cell.length_b   1.000
_cell.length_c   1.000
_cell.angle_alpha   90.00
_cell.angle_beta   90.00
_cell.angle_gamma   90.00
#
_symmetry.space_group_name_H-M   'P 1'
#
loop_
_entity.id
_entity.type
_entity.pdbx_description
1 polymer ?
#
loop_
_entity_poly.entity_id
_entity_poly.type
_entity_poly.pdbx_seq_one_letter_code
_entity_poly.pdbx_strand_id
1 'polypeptide(L)'
;MKTTTASVFLLFIIFSITPSSFSFGVANTTNAPVLDSDGNELRTGTPYFVVSSIWGAGGGGLALGMPTGKPCPEVVAQRGSGDDGIPVIFSNSDSNDGVVRLSSDINIEFIPLRPKLCLTTTVWKVDDYDHSAGKWWVITDGVKGNPGANTLTSWFRIEKVGDLDYTFKYCPAVCGTCPALCNEIVRDSDGEMIRLALSTSHGWPFYFKKVETSAMEIQQICLIVSEVFWEVTLSSFLFGVANATNEPVLDIDGNEVQTGTPYYVVSLIWGAGGGGLALGRPSGNKCPEVVTQRRSGDNGIPVIFSNSDSNDGVVRLSSDINIEFIPLRPKLCRTTTVWKVSDYDHSAGKWWVITDGVKGNPGANTLTSWFRIEKVSDIGYNFKYCPTVCGTCPALCNEIGKDFDGEMVRFALSTGHGWPFYFKKVGKSAMEIQQQSFCMKYKPTRHSKTEKPAAPSPCHPSTASLLPSSCSHRSSALINYDGSCRHKPSESLILIFPTHFIFISEFFYLF
;
A
#
# COMPACT_ATOMS: atom_id res chain seq x y z
N MET A 1 50.34 -38.85 -59.57
CA MET A 1 49.94 -38.70 -60.99
C MET A 1 48.59 -39.38 -61.14
N LYS A 2 47.44 -38.77 -61.44
CA LYS A 2 47.03 -37.52 -62.12
C LYS A 2 45.64 -37.17 -61.53
N THR A 3 45.44 -36.00 -60.93
CA THR A 3 44.76 -34.80 -61.49
C THR A 3 43.35 -35.00 -62.08
N THR A 4 42.37 -34.39 -61.39
CA THR A 4 41.25 -33.53 -61.86
C THR A 4 40.20 -34.17 -62.80
N THR A 5 38.87 -34.02 -62.65
CA THR A 5 38.09 -32.76 -62.63
C THR A 5 36.61 -33.02 -62.28
N ALA A 6 36.04 -32.11 -61.49
CA ALA A 6 34.64 -31.64 -61.35
C ALA A 6 33.46 -32.49 -61.87
N SER A 7 32.45 -32.67 -61.00
CA SER A 7 31.09 -32.22 -61.35
C SER A 7 30.28 -31.94 -60.08
N VAL A 8 29.87 -30.68 -59.96
CA VAL A 8 28.91 -30.11 -59.03
C VAL A 8 27.61 -30.92 -59.06
N PHE A 9 27.12 -31.44 -57.93
CA PHE A 9 25.70 -31.68 -57.61
C PHE A 9 25.59 -32.27 -56.18
N LEU A 10 24.56 -31.86 -55.43
CA LEU A 10 24.21 -32.22 -54.04
C LEU A 10 24.91 -31.46 -52.90
N LEU A 11 24.45 -30.23 -52.67
CA LEU A 11 24.35 -29.62 -51.34
C LEU A 11 23.02 -28.85 -51.25
N PHE A 12 21.91 -29.60 -51.30
CA PHE A 12 20.57 -29.18 -50.87
C PHE A 12 19.84 -30.44 -50.38
N ILE A 13 20.37 -31.07 -49.31
CA ILE A 13 19.57 -32.01 -48.53
C ILE A 13 18.92 -31.19 -47.42
N ILE A 14 17.63 -31.02 -47.63
CA ILE A 14 16.61 -30.46 -46.76
C ILE A 14 16.79 -31.04 -45.35
N PHE A 15 16.96 -30.14 -44.37
CA PHE A 15 16.82 -30.45 -42.96
C PHE A 15 15.33 -30.73 -42.70
N SER A 16 14.89 -31.96 -42.99
CA SER A 16 13.56 -32.47 -42.67
C SER A 16 13.48 -32.77 -41.18
N ILE A 17 13.54 -31.73 -40.34
CA ILE A 17 13.01 -31.82 -38.98
C ILE A 17 11.52 -31.53 -39.12
N THR A 18 10.73 -32.60 -39.03
CA THR A 18 9.32 -32.54 -38.71
C THR A 18 9.14 -31.64 -37.48
N PRO A 19 8.46 -30.48 -37.57
CA PRO A 19 7.92 -29.89 -36.37
C PRO A 19 6.89 -30.90 -35.87
N SER A 20 7.16 -31.48 -34.70
CA SER A 20 6.13 -32.07 -33.86
C SER A 20 4.92 -31.15 -33.95
N SER A 21 3.86 -31.65 -34.57
CA SER A 21 2.59 -30.97 -34.62
C SER A 21 2.17 -30.76 -33.17
N PHE A 22 2.50 -29.60 -32.61
CA PHE A 22 1.70 -29.02 -31.55
C PHE A 22 0.35 -28.83 -32.21
N SER A 23 -0.51 -29.84 -32.03
CA SER A 23 -1.93 -29.66 -32.16
C SER A 23 -2.27 -28.51 -31.24
N PHE A 24 -2.35 -27.30 -31.79
CA PHE A 24 -3.25 -26.29 -31.27
C PHE A 24 -4.61 -26.95 -31.35
N GLY A 25 -5.00 -27.63 -30.26
CA GLY A 25 -6.38 -27.87 -30.00
C GLY A 25 -7.05 -26.51 -30.14
N VAL A 26 -7.91 -26.39 -31.14
CA VAL A 26 -8.89 -25.32 -31.18
C VAL A 26 -9.73 -25.54 -29.92
N ALA A 27 -9.28 -24.95 -28.81
CA ALA A 27 -10.03 -24.94 -27.58
C ALA A 27 -11.29 -24.15 -27.90
N ASN A 28 -12.43 -24.83 -27.81
CA ASN A 28 -13.72 -24.19 -27.82
C ASN A 28 -13.67 -23.08 -26.74
N THR A 29 -13.71 -21.83 -27.16
CA THR A 29 -13.42 -20.64 -26.32
C THR A 29 -14.47 -20.39 -25.23
N THR A 30 -15.49 -21.24 -25.12
CA THR A 30 -16.66 -21.04 -24.27
C THR A 30 -16.47 -21.46 -22.82
N ASN A 31 -15.38 -22.16 -22.45
CA ASN A 31 -15.18 -22.73 -21.11
C ASN A 31 -13.78 -22.46 -20.53
N ALA A 32 -13.17 -21.31 -20.88
CA ALA A 32 -11.88 -20.94 -20.30
C ALA A 32 -12.01 -20.70 -18.77
N PRO A 33 -10.98 -20.98 -17.97
CA PRO A 33 -11.02 -20.70 -16.54
C PRO A 33 -11.13 -19.20 -16.27
N VAL A 34 -11.88 -18.84 -15.23
CA VAL A 34 -11.84 -17.49 -14.65
C VAL A 34 -10.56 -17.38 -13.82
N LEU A 35 -9.85 -16.25 -13.93
CA LEU A 35 -8.59 -16.03 -13.24
C LEU A 35 -8.76 -15.01 -12.11
N ASP A 36 -8.01 -15.18 -11.02
CA ASP A 36 -7.88 -14.20 -9.97
C ASP A 36 -6.86 -13.10 -10.34
N SER A 37 -6.70 -12.12 -9.46
CA SER A 37 -5.79 -10.98 -9.63
C SER A 37 -4.32 -11.39 -9.78
N ASP A 38 -3.97 -12.59 -9.31
CA ASP A 38 -2.62 -13.14 -9.40
C ASP A 38 -2.44 -14.00 -10.67
N GLY A 39 -3.51 -14.16 -11.46
CA GLY A 39 -3.55 -14.96 -12.68
C GLY A 39 -3.78 -16.46 -12.45
N ASN A 40 -4.18 -16.87 -11.25
CA ASN A 40 -4.49 -18.27 -10.94
C ASN A 40 -5.97 -18.58 -11.21
N GLU A 41 -6.27 -19.85 -11.51
CA GLU A 41 -7.65 -20.29 -11.74
C GLU A 41 -8.51 -20.18 -10.48
N LEU A 42 -9.71 -19.59 -10.61
CA LEU A 42 -10.71 -19.61 -9.56
C LEU A 42 -11.16 -21.04 -9.28
N ARG A 43 -11.11 -21.42 -8.00
CA ARG A 43 -11.50 -22.74 -7.49
C ARG A 43 -12.85 -22.67 -6.78
N THR A 44 -13.71 -23.65 -7.03
CA THR A 44 -14.93 -23.83 -6.23
C THR A 44 -14.59 -24.08 -4.76
N GLY A 45 -15.47 -23.67 -3.84
CA GLY A 45 -15.25 -23.82 -2.40
C GLY A 45 -14.17 -22.89 -1.80
N THR A 46 -13.38 -22.21 -2.63
CA THR A 46 -12.35 -21.27 -2.18
C THR A 46 -12.95 -19.87 -2.03
N PRO A 47 -12.62 -19.13 -0.95
CA PRO A 47 -13.06 -17.77 -0.73
C PRO A 47 -12.36 -16.75 -1.66
N TYR A 48 -13.13 -15.87 -2.31
CA TYR A 48 -12.62 -14.74 -3.08
C TYR A 48 -13.38 -13.46 -2.74
N PHE A 49 -12.68 -12.34 -2.64
CA PHE A 49 -13.31 -11.02 -2.73
C PHE A 49 -13.67 -10.73 -4.18
N VAL A 50 -14.84 -10.12 -4.38
CA VAL A 50 -15.28 -9.62 -5.68
C VAL A 50 -15.21 -8.11 -5.66
N VAL A 51 -14.25 -7.54 -6.38
CA VAL A 51 -13.91 -6.12 -6.30
C VAL A 51 -14.12 -5.47 -7.65
N SER A 52 -14.73 -4.28 -7.66
CA SER A 52 -14.90 -3.50 -8.88
C SER A 52 -13.57 -3.20 -9.57
N SER A 53 -13.49 -3.47 -10.86
CA SER A 53 -12.32 -3.09 -11.69
C SER A 53 -12.24 -1.59 -11.96
N ILE A 54 -13.37 -0.87 -11.84
CA ILE A 54 -13.41 0.59 -11.97
C ILE A 54 -13.04 1.21 -10.62
N TRP A 55 -11.94 1.97 -10.60
CA TRP A 55 -11.39 2.64 -9.43
C TRP A 55 -12.05 4.01 -9.17
N GLY A 56 -12.23 4.40 -7.91
CA GLY A 56 -12.70 5.74 -7.52
C GLY A 56 -14.08 5.76 -6.86
N ALA A 57 -14.84 6.85 -7.00
CA ALA A 57 -16.13 7.08 -6.35
C ALA A 57 -17.21 6.08 -6.83
N GLY A 58 -17.14 4.86 -6.30
CA GLY A 58 -18.02 3.74 -6.63
C GLY A 58 -17.33 2.39 -6.83
N GLY A 59 -16.02 2.28 -6.62
CA GLY A 59 -15.23 1.08 -6.87
C GLY A 59 -14.75 0.37 -5.62
N GLY A 60 -15.64 -0.35 -4.95
CA GLY A 60 -15.29 -1.27 -3.86
C GLY A 60 -15.72 -2.70 -4.15
N GLY A 61 -15.55 -3.56 -3.17
CA GLY A 61 -16.04 -4.93 -3.18
C GLY A 61 -17.51 -5.07 -2.83
N LEU A 62 -18.00 -6.29 -2.93
CA LEU A 62 -19.40 -6.61 -2.68
C LEU A 62 -19.61 -7.10 -1.24
N ALA A 63 -20.74 -6.75 -0.66
CA ALA A 63 -21.09 -7.13 0.70
C ALA A 63 -22.61 -7.24 0.87
N LEU A 64 -23.01 -7.74 2.03
CA LEU A 64 -24.40 -7.72 2.48
C LEU A 64 -24.81 -6.28 2.82
N GLY A 65 -25.92 -5.84 2.23
CA GLY A 65 -26.58 -4.57 2.51
C GLY A 65 -27.97 -4.78 3.12
N MET A 66 -28.40 -3.85 3.98
CA MET A 66 -29.71 -3.89 4.64
C MET A 66 -30.47 -2.59 4.34
N PRO A 67 -31.43 -2.62 3.40
CA PRO A 67 -32.28 -1.47 3.11
C PRO A 67 -33.14 -1.08 4.32
N THR A 68 -33.38 0.22 4.48
CA THR A 68 -34.23 0.75 5.55
C THR A 68 -35.68 0.32 5.31
N GLY A 69 -36.29 -0.32 6.30
CA GLY A 69 -37.70 -0.78 6.24
C GLY A 69 -37.90 -2.22 5.73
N LYS A 70 -36.95 -2.79 4.98
CA LYS A 70 -36.94 -4.23 4.60
C LYS A 70 -35.53 -4.81 4.76
N PRO A 71 -35.10 -5.11 5.99
CA PRO A 71 -33.73 -5.57 6.25
C PRO A 71 -33.46 -7.01 5.78
N CYS A 72 -34.50 -7.83 5.58
CA CYS A 72 -34.38 -9.21 5.12
C CYS A 72 -35.31 -9.44 3.90
N PRO A 73 -34.86 -10.21 2.88
CA PRO A 73 -33.51 -10.74 2.71
C PRO A 73 -32.48 -9.63 2.46
N GLU A 74 -31.23 -9.86 2.85
CA GLU A 74 -30.15 -8.89 2.63
C GLU A 74 -29.89 -8.73 1.13
N VAL A 75 -29.51 -7.52 0.69
CA VAL A 75 -29.24 -7.22 -0.71
C VAL A 75 -27.75 -7.36 -1.02
N VAL A 76 -27.41 -7.56 -2.30
CA VAL A 76 -26.02 -7.56 -2.75
C VAL A 76 -25.58 -6.11 -3.00
N ALA A 77 -24.99 -5.49 -1.99
CA ALA A 77 -24.57 -4.10 -2.01
C ALA A 77 -23.09 -3.96 -2.39
N GLN A 78 -22.76 -2.86 -3.05
CA GLN A 78 -21.39 -2.50 -3.35
C GLN A 78 -20.85 -1.50 -2.34
N ARG A 79 -19.67 -1.80 -1.79
CA ARG A 79 -18.97 -0.96 -0.83
C ARG A 79 -18.21 0.18 -1.51
N GLY A 80 -17.77 1.13 -0.68
CA GLY A 80 -16.96 2.26 -1.13
C GLY A 80 -15.56 1.83 -1.55
N SER A 81 -14.85 2.74 -2.21
CA SER A 81 -13.47 2.49 -2.64
C SER A 81 -12.55 2.15 -1.47
N GLY A 82 -11.77 1.09 -1.61
CA GLY A 82 -10.81 0.64 -0.59
C GLY A 82 -11.37 -0.36 0.43
N ASP A 83 -12.63 -0.76 0.30
CA ASP A 83 -13.22 -1.87 1.05
C ASP A 83 -13.45 -3.05 0.10
N ASP A 84 -12.75 -4.17 0.31
CA ASP A 84 -12.85 -5.40 -0.51
C ASP A 84 -14.17 -6.16 -0.27
N GLY A 85 -14.95 -5.75 0.74
CA GLY A 85 -16.27 -6.31 1.05
C GLY A 85 -16.21 -7.64 1.79
N ILE A 86 -17.22 -8.48 1.56
CA ILE A 86 -17.36 -9.81 2.16
C ILE A 86 -16.98 -10.83 1.08
N PRO A 87 -16.11 -11.81 1.39
CA PRO A 87 -15.71 -12.80 0.42
C PRO A 87 -16.88 -13.73 0.05
N VAL A 88 -16.86 -14.21 -1.18
CA VAL A 88 -17.82 -15.17 -1.72
C VAL A 88 -17.16 -16.51 -2.01
N ILE A 89 -17.99 -17.55 -2.03
CA ILE A 89 -17.64 -18.87 -2.52
C ILE A 89 -18.46 -19.17 -3.77
N PHE A 90 -17.79 -19.71 -4.79
CA PHE A 90 -18.43 -20.17 -6.02
C PHE A 90 -18.73 -21.68 -5.96
N SER A 91 -19.84 -22.08 -6.56
CA SER A 91 -20.20 -23.49 -6.73
C SER A 91 -20.76 -23.72 -8.13
N ASN A 92 -20.14 -24.63 -8.87
CA ASN A 92 -20.54 -24.95 -10.24
C ASN A 92 -21.84 -25.75 -10.27
N SER A 93 -22.60 -25.59 -11.35
CA SER A 93 -23.76 -26.46 -11.66
C SER A 93 -23.33 -27.90 -11.90
N ASP A 94 -22.18 -28.12 -12.54
CA ASP A 94 -21.49 -29.41 -12.57
C ASP A 94 -20.54 -29.53 -11.38
N SER A 95 -20.93 -30.33 -10.38
CA SER A 95 -20.15 -30.52 -9.16
C SER A 95 -18.84 -31.29 -9.35
N ASN A 96 -18.60 -31.86 -10.54
CA ASN A 96 -17.35 -32.58 -10.83
C ASN A 96 -16.21 -31.65 -11.27
N ASP A 97 -16.53 -30.42 -11.68
CA ASP A 97 -15.52 -29.44 -12.05
C ASP A 97 -15.15 -28.56 -10.86
N GLY A 98 -13.89 -28.67 -10.42
CA GLY A 98 -13.33 -27.85 -9.34
C GLY A 98 -12.95 -26.42 -9.76
N VAL A 99 -12.98 -26.10 -11.06
CA VAL A 99 -12.57 -24.80 -11.62
C VAL A 99 -13.80 -24.00 -12.03
N VAL A 100 -13.84 -22.72 -11.67
CA VAL A 100 -14.87 -21.81 -12.14
C VAL A 100 -14.53 -21.36 -13.57
N ARG A 101 -15.44 -21.61 -14.51
CA ARG A 101 -15.22 -21.33 -15.94
C ARG A 101 -16.15 -20.24 -16.45
N LEU A 102 -15.70 -19.56 -17.50
CA LEU A 102 -16.51 -18.59 -18.22
C LEU A 102 -17.80 -19.24 -18.74
N SER A 103 -18.87 -18.44 -18.77
CA SER A 103 -20.19 -18.80 -19.29
C SER A 103 -20.84 -20.07 -18.69
N SER A 104 -20.28 -20.61 -17.61
CA SER A 104 -20.80 -21.76 -16.89
C SER A 104 -21.75 -21.30 -15.77
N ASP A 105 -22.85 -22.03 -15.56
CA ASP A 105 -23.81 -21.68 -14.53
C ASP A 105 -23.23 -21.98 -13.14
N ILE A 106 -23.16 -20.94 -12.29
CA ILE A 106 -22.60 -20.99 -10.94
C ILE A 106 -23.57 -20.39 -9.91
N ASN A 107 -23.51 -20.90 -8.69
CA ASN A 107 -24.03 -20.20 -7.51
C ASN A 107 -22.91 -19.37 -6.87
N ILE A 108 -23.31 -18.25 -6.27
CA ILE A 108 -22.43 -17.31 -5.56
C ILE A 108 -23.00 -17.16 -4.15
N GLU A 109 -22.17 -17.33 -3.13
CA GLU A 109 -22.61 -17.29 -1.73
C GLU A 109 -21.64 -16.45 -0.90
N PHE A 110 -22.13 -15.44 -0.17
CA PHE A 110 -21.28 -14.71 0.78
C PHE A 110 -20.94 -15.59 1.99
N ILE A 111 -19.70 -15.49 2.46
CA ILE A 111 -19.28 -16.08 3.73
C ILE A 111 -19.81 -15.22 4.87
N PRO A 112 -20.69 -15.75 5.75
CA PRO A 112 -21.22 -14.98 6.86
C PRO A 112 -20.12 -14.78 7.91
N LEU A 113 -19.53 -13.57 7.96
CA LEU A 113 -18.48 -13.20 8.91
C LEU A 113 -19.02 -12.77 10.30
N ARG A 114 -20.36 -12.72 10.45
CA ARG A 114 -21.07 -12.30 11.67
C ARG A 114 -22.30 -13.18 11.91
N PRO A 115 -22.83 -13.21 13.15
CA PRO A 115 -24.09 -13.90 13.43
C PRO A 115 -25.18 -13.43 12.48
N LYS A 116 -25.88 -14.37 11.83
CA LYS A 116 -26.91 -14.08 10.85
C LYS A 116 -28.06 -13.32 11.51
N LEU A 117 -28.31 -12.09 11.05
CA LEU A 117 -29.45 -11.29 11.50
C LEU A 117 -30.75 -11.76 10.83
N CYS A 118 -30.66 -12.18 9.57
CA CYS A 118 -31.73 -12.80 8.81
C CYS A 118 -31.59 -14.33 8.83
N LEU A 119 -32.70 -15.07 8.96
CA LEU A 119 -32.72 -16.54 8.87
C LEU A 119 -32.62 -17.07 7.42
N THR A 120 -32.25 -16.21 6.48
CA THR A 120 -32.15 -16.49 5.05
C THR A 120 -30.76 -17.02 4.67
N THR A 121 -30.64 -17.58 3.47
CA THR A 121 -29.32 -17.97 2.93
C THR A 121 -28.57 -16.73 2.43
N THR A 122 -27.24 -16.82 2.31
CA THR A 122 -26.39 -15.79 1.68
C THR A 122 -26.12 -16.07 0.20
N VAL A 123 -26.81 -17.06 -0.36
CA VAL A 123 -26.74 -17.42 -1.78
C VAL A 123 -27.45 -16.35 -2.58
N TRP A 124 -26.83 -15.89 -3.66
CA TRP A 124 -27.42 -14.86 -4.50
C TRP A 124 -28.63 -15.39 -5.25
N LYS A 125 -29.62 -14.54 -5.45
CA LYS A 125 -30.72 -14.76 -6.39
C LYS A 125 -31.17 -13.44 -7.02
N VAL A 126 -31.80 -13.54 -8.19
CA VAL A 126 -32.57 -12.44 -8.76
C VAL A 126 -33.93 -12.41 -8.07
N ASP A 127 -34.30 -11.24 -7.53
CA ASP A 127 -35.58 -11.01 -6.86
C ASP A 127 -36.72 -10.84 -7.87
N ASP A 128 -37.96 -10.81 -7.37
CA ASP A 128 -39.12 -10.41 -8.15
C ASP A 128 -38.97 -8.96 -8.68
N TYR A 129 -39.66 -8.65 -9.78
CA TYR A 129 -39.59 -7.32 -10.39
C TYR A 129 -40.12 -6.24 -9.44
N ASP A 130 -39.26 -5.28 -9.11
CA ASP A 130 -39.62 -4.12 -8.32
C ASP A 130 -40.28 -3.08 -9.23
N HIS A 131 -41.61 -3.02 -9.20
CA HIS A 131 -42.41 -2.06 -9.97
C HIS A 131 -42.16 -0.60 -9.55
N SER A 132 -41.72 -0.35 -8.32
CA SER A 132 -41.47 1.01 -7.83
C SER A 132 -40.14 1.54 -8.32
N ALA A 133 -39.10 0.70 -8.36
CA ALA A 133 -37.80 1.07 -8.91
C ALA A 133 -37.68 0.85 -10.43
N GLY A 134 -38.53 -0.01 -11.01
CA GLY A 134 -38.45 -0.44 -12.41
C GLY A 134 -37.25 -1.35 -12.68
N LYS A 135 -36.91 -2.23 -11.74
CA LYS A 135 -35.65 -3.01 -11.73
C LYS A 135 -35.85 -4.44 -11.27
N TRP A 136 -34.99 -5.33 -11.76
CA TRP A 136 -34.78 -6.66 -11.18
C TRP A 136 -33.53 -6.60 -10.32
N TRP A 137 -33.68 -6.75 -9.02
CA TRP A 137 -32.58 -6.63 -8.06
C TRP A 137 -31.91 -7.97 -7.82
N VAL A 138 -30.62 -7.96 -7.49
CA VAL A 138 -29.89 -9.13 -6.99
C VAL A 138 -29.83 -9.05 -5.47
N ILE A 139 -30.40 -10.06 -4.83
CA ILE A 139 -30.51 -10.18 -3.38
C ILE A 139 -29.90 -11.51 -2.91
N THR A 140 -29.90 -11.73 -1.62
CA THR A 140 -29.59 -13.04 -1.03
C THR A 140 -30.85 -13.89 -0.88
N ASP A 141 -30.79 -15.00 -0.14
CA ASP A 141 -31.88 -15.98 0.03
C ASP A 141 -32.13 -16.89 -1.19
N GLY A 142 -31.09 -17.15 -1.98
CA GLY A 142 -31.07 -18.14 -3.04
C GLY A 142 -30.94 -19.58 -2.55
N VAL A 143 -31.03 -20.52 -3.48
CA VAL A 143 -30.84 -21.95 -3.22
C VAL A 143 -29.58 -22.43 -3.93
N LYS A 144 -28.68 -23.06 -3.18
CA LYS A 144 -27.44 -23.64 -3.70
C LYS A 144 -27.70 -25.04 -4.27
N GLY A 145 -27.14 -25.32 -5.45
CA GLY A 145 -27.23 -26.62 -6.11
C GLY A 145 -28.60 -26.91 -6.72
N ASN A 146 -28.86 -28.19 -7.02
CA ASN A 146 -30.07 -28.67 -7.68
C ASN A 146 -30.42 -27.89 -8.97
N PRO A 147 -29.54 -27.90 -9.99
CA PRO A 147 -29.75 -27.13 -11.22
C PRO A 147 -31.06 -27.54 -11.91
N GLY A 148 -31.94 -26.57 -12.13
CA GLY A 148 -33.24 -26.80 -12.76
C GLY A 148 -34.20 -25.63 -12.57
N ALA A 149 -35.47 -25.84 -12.93
CA ALA A 149 -36.50 -24.81 -12.90
C ALA A 149 -36.71 -24.20 -11.50
N ASN A 150 -36.62 -25.02 -10.44
CA ASN A 150 -36.89 -24.60 -9.07
C ASN A 150 -35.79 -23.69 -8.47
N THR A 151 -34.58 -23.71 -9.03
CA THR A 151 -33.44 -22.91 -8.55
C THR A 151 -32.97 -21.89 -9.58
N LEU A 152 -33.75 -21.69 -10.65
CA LEU A 152 -33.38 -20.90 -11.83
C LEU A 152 -32.85 -19.51 -11.48
N THR A 153 -33.44 -18.85 -10.49
CA THR A 153 -33.10 -17.50 -10.05
C THR A 153 -31.76 -17.38 -9.33
N SER A 154 -31.14 -18.49 -8.92
CA SER A 154 -29.88 -18.53 -8.16
C SER A 154 -28.65 -18.84 -9.02
N TRP A 155 -28.81 -18.92 -10.34
CA TRP A 155 -27.72 -19.26 -11.27
C TRP A 155 -27.24 -18.04 -12.05
N PHE A 156 -25.94 -17.79 -11.95
CA PHE A 156 -25.26 -16.68 -12.60
C PHE A 156 -24.13 -17.20 -13.48
N ARG A 157 -23.57 -16.34 -14.32
CA ARG A 157 -22.40 -16.61 -15.15
C ARG A 157 -21.39 -15.50 -14.99
N ILE A 158 -20.13 -15.86 -15.24
CA ILE A 158 -19.03 -14.90 -15.34
C ILE A 158 -18.62 -14.82 -16.80
N GLU A 159 -18.58 -13.60 -17.32
CA GLU A 159 -18.17 -13.31 -18.69
C GLU A 159 -16.91 -12.45 -18.68
N LYS A 160 -16.03 -12.67 -19.66
CA LYS A 160 -14.77 -11.92 -19.77
C LYS A 160 -15.04 -10.58 -20.48
N VAL A 161 -14.58 -9.48 -19.89
CA VAL A 161 -14.70 -8.11 -20.45
C VAL A 161 -13.34 -7.55 -20.85
N GLY A 162 -12.30 -7.84 -20.05
CA GLY A 162 -10.91 -7.45 -20.29
C GLY A 162 -9.95 -8.58 -19.88
N ASP A 163 -8.65 -8.32 -19.83
CA ASP A 163 -7.65 -9.39 -19.56
C ASP A 163 -7.81 -10.02 -18.17
N LEU A 164 -8.04 -9.20 -17.14
CA LEU A 164 -8.35 -9.59 -15.75
C LEU A 164 -9.71 -9.05 -15.27
N ASP A 165 -10.50 -8.49 -16.19
CA ASP A 165 -11.80 -7.89 -15.87
C ASP A 165 -12.92 -8.81 -16.35
N TYR A 166 -13.86 -9.08 -15.44
CA TYR A 166 -15.00 -9.96 -15.66
C TYR A 166 -16.29 -9.25 -15.31
N THR A 167 -17.42 -9.70 -15.84
CA THR A 167 -18.73 -9.22 -15.42
C THR A 167 -19.64 -10.38 -15.09
N PHE A 168 -20.60 -10.15 -14.20
CA PHE A 168 -21.64 -11.12 -13.95
C PHE A 168 -22.78 -10.95 -14.93
N LYS A 169 -23.34 -12.07 -15.34
CA LYS A 169 -24.50 -12.14 -16.21
C LYS A 169 -25.52 -13.09 -15.60
N TYR A 170 -26.79 -12.68 -15.62
CA TYR A 170 -27.88 -13.57 -15.30
C TYR A 170 -28.47 -14.07 -16.61
N CYS A 171 -28.07 -15.28 -17.00
CA CYS A 171 -28.56 -15.97 -18.21
C CYS A 171 -28.47 -17.49 -18.00
N PRO A 172 -29.26 -18.05 -17.06
CA PRO A 172 -29.11 -19.44 -16.65
C PRO A 172 -29.51 -20.42 -17.76
N ALA A 173 -28.72 -21.47 -17.99
CA ALA A 173 -29.07 -22.57 -18.91
C ALA A 173 -29.37 -23.89 -18.19
N VAL A 174 -29.42 -23.89 -16.86
CA VAL A 174 -29.80 -25.05 -16.03
C VAL A 174 -31.20 -25.60 -16.35
N CYS A 175 -32.04 -24.83 -17.04
CA CYS A 175 -33.33 -25.27 -17.56
C CYS A 175 -33.51 -24.82 -19.02
N GLY A 176 -33.30 -25.73 -19.97
CA GLY A 176 -33.36 -25.42 -21.41
C GLY A 176 -34.75 -25.03 -21.94
N THR A 177 -35.83 -25.28 -21.19
CA THR A 177 -37.21 -24.97 -21.59
C THR A 177 -37.84 -23.83 -20.78
N CYS A 178 -37.14 -23.31 -19.77
CA CYS A 178 -37.69 -22.27 -18.92
C CYS A 178 -37.52 -20.89 -19.58
N PRO A 179 -38.54 -20.02 -19.54
CA PRO A 179 -38.34 -18.62 -19.90
C PRO A 179 -37.46 -17.97 -18.83
N ALA A 180 -36.20 -17.71 -19.16
CA ALA A 180 -35.25 -17.03 -18.30
C ALA A 180 -34.91 -15.65 -18.85
N LEU A 181 -34.72 -14.69 -17.95
CA LEU A 181 -34.09 -13.42 -18.31
C LEU A 181 -32.63 -13.68 -18.71
N CYS A 182 -32.12 -12.93 -19.68
CA CYS A 182 -30.72 -12.98 -20.10
C CYS A 182 -30.18 -11.56 -20.16
N ASN A 183 -29.69 -11.06 -19.03
CA ASN A 183 -29.27 -9.67 -18.85
C ASN A 183 -27.92 -9.58 -18.15
N GLU A 184 -27.20 -8.49 -18.41
CA GLU A 184 -25.97 -8.17 -17.71
C GLU A 184 -26.29 -7.67 -16.29
N ILE A 185 -25.34 -7.82 -15.37
CA ILE A 185 -25.47 -7.30 -14.01
C ILE A 185 -24.67 -6.00 -13.90
N VAL A 186 -25.35 -4.97 -13.41
CA VAL A 186 -24.80 -3.64 -13.18
C VAL A 186 -25.00 -3.22 -11.73
N ARG A 187 -24.28 -2.19 -11.32
CA ARG A 187 -24.56 -1.46 -10.09
C ARG A 187 -25.62 -0.40 -10.36
N ASP A 188 -26.58 -0.25 -9.45
CA ASP A 188 -27.61 0.79 -9.49
C ASP A 188 -27.88 1.31 -8.07
N SER A 189 -28.34 2.55 -7.96
CA SER A 189 -28.70 3.17 -6.69
C SER A 189 -30.16 2.89 -6.39
N ASP A 190 -30.46 2.29 -5.24
CA ASP A 190 -31.84 2.13 -4.78
C ASP A 190 -32.36 3.35 -4.00
N GLY A 191 -31.54 4.41 -3.89
CA GLY A 191 -31.82 5.62 -3.12
C GLY A 191 -31.11 5.68 -1.77
N GLU A 192 -30.69 4.53 -1.22
CA GLU A 192 -29.98 4.43 0.06
C GLU A 192 -28.56 3.89 -0.11
N MET A 193 -28.41 2.88 -0.96
CA MET A 193 -27.14 2.24 -1.24
C MET A 193 -27.01 1.87 -2.72
N ILE A 194 -25.80 1.55 -3.12
CA ILE A 194 -25.54 0.97 -4.42
C ILE A 194 -25.65 -0.54 -4.29
N ARG A 195 -26.51 -1.16 -5.10
CA ARG A 195 -26.71 -2.61 -5.14
C ARG A 195 -26.75 -3.13 -6.57
N LEU A 196 -26.68 -4.44 -6.72
CA LEU A 196 -26.67 -5.07 -8.04
C LEU A 196 -28.06 -5.22 -8.63
N ALA A 197 -28.19 -4.95 -9.92
CA ALA A 197 -29.43 -5.06 -10.69
C ALA A 197 -29.18 -5.61 -12.09
N LEU A 198 -30.20 -6.21 -12.70
CA LEU A 198 -30.14 -6.60 -14.11
C LEU A 198 -30.31 -5.37 -14.99
N SER A 199 -29.58 -5.33 -16.09
CA SER A 199 -29.65 -4.29 -17.10
C SER A 199 -29.39 -4.84 -18.49
N THR A 200 -29.90 -4.13 -19.49
CA THR A 200 -29.60 -4.37 -20.91
C THR A 200 -28.36 -3.60 -21.39
N SER A 201 -27.77 -2.79 -20.51
CA SER A 201 -26.52 -2.06 -20.76
C SER A 201 -25.30 -2.97 -20.60
N HIS A 202 -24.10 -2.41 -20.76
CA HIS A 202 -22.85 -3.10 -20.46
C HIS A 202 -22.77 -3.48 -18.98
N GLY A 203 -22.36 -4.72 -18.71
CA GLY A 203 -22.17 -5.23 -17.36
C GLY A 203 -21.07 -4.46 -16.61
N TRP A 204 -21.20 -4.43 -15.28
CA TRP A 204 -20.19 -3.80 -14.43
C TRP A 204 -18.96 -4.72 -14.31
N PRO A 205 -17.74 -4.20 -14.50
CA PRO A 205 -16.53 -5.00 -14.44
C PRO A 205 -16.04 -5.22 -13.00
N PHE A 206 -15.64 -6.44 -12.71
CA PHE A 206 -15.09 -6.93 -11.46
C PHE A 206 -13.84 -7.76 -11.71
N TYR A 207 -12.93 -7.77 -10.76
CA TYR A 207 -11.86 -8.75 -10.66
C TYR A 207 -11.99 -9.52 -9.35
N PHE A 208 -11.34 -10.68 -9.29
CA PHE A 208 -11.40 -11.57 -8.15
C PHE A 208 -10.09 -11.55 -7.41
N LYS A 209 -10.12 -11.32 -6.09
CA LYS A 209 -8.94 -11.38 -5.23
C LYS A 209 -9.10 -12.53 -4.27
N LYS A 210 -8.17 -13.49 -4.31
CA LYS A 210 -8.21 -14.67 -3.44
C LYS A 210 -8.04 -14.25 -1.97
N VAL A 211 -8.80 -14.87 -1.07
CA VAL A 211 -8.61 -14.66 0.38
C VAL A 211 -7.43 -15.53 0.84
N GLU A 212 -6.44 -14.91 1.46
CA GLU A 212 -5.33 -15.64 2.09
C GLU A 212 -5.79 -16.34 3.37
N THR A 213 -5.40 -17.60 3.53
CA THR A 213 -5.85 -18.50 4.62
C THR A 213 -5.61 -17.92 6.02
N SER A 214 -4.59 -17.08 6.19
CA SER A 214 -4.27 -16.37 7.44
C SER A 214 -5.36 -15.40 7.91
N ALA A 215 -6.23 -14.91 7.01
CA ALA A 215 -7.31 -13.98 7.33
C ALA A 215 -8.55 -14.68 7.91
N MET A 216 -8.74 -15.97 7.66
CA MET A 216 -9.92 -16.73 8.14
C MET A 216 -9.63 -17.58 9.40
N GLU A 217 -8.37 -17.93 9.68
CA GLU A 217 -8.01 -18.72 10.87
C GLU A 217 -8.14 -17.95 12.20
N ILE A 218 -8.22 -16.62 12.17
CA ILE A 218 -8.21 -15.78 13.39
C ILE A 218 -9.54 -15.88 14.17
N GLN A 219 -10.66 -16.24 13.54
CA GLN A 219 -11.96 -16.23 14.21
C GLN A 219 -12.38 -17.59 14.79
N GLN A 220 -11.84 -18.70 14.28
CA GLN A 220 -12.18 -20.05 14.75
C GLN A 220 -11.37 -20.46 16.00
N ILE A 221 -10.21 -19.84 16.22
CA ILE A 221 -9.34 -20.09 17.38
C ILE A 221 -9.93 -19.47 18.67
N CYS A 222 -10.73 -18.41 18.59
CA CYS A 222 -11.33 -17.77 19.78
C CYS A 222 -12.35 -18.64 20.54
N LEU A 223 -12.99 -19.64 19.91
CA LEU A 223 -14.04 -20.43 20.55
C LEU A 223 -13.54 -21.70 21.27
N ILE A 224 -12.32 -22.16 20.98
CA ILE A 224 -11.74 -23.35 21.64
C ILE A 224 -10.92 -22.95 22.88
N VAL A 225 -10.47 -21.69 22.94
CA VAL A 225 -9.61 -21.17 24.02
C VAL A 225 -10.39 -20.88 25.32
N SER A 226 -11.73 -20.83 25.32
CA SER A 226 -12.51 -20.48 26.52
C SER A 226 -12.83 -21.63 27.49
N GLU A 227 -12.61 -22.89 27.12
CA GLU A 227 -13.00 -24.04 27.97
C GLU A 227 -11.80 -24.84 28.52
N VAL A 228 -10.60 -24.71 27.93
CA VAL A 228 -9.41 -25.50 28.34
C VAL A 228 -8.47 -24.71 29.27
N PHE A 229 -8.72 -23.42 29.50
CA PHE A 229 -7.81 -22.51 30.20
C PHE A 229 -7.89 -22.51 31.74
N TRP A 230 -8.72 -23.36 32.36
CA TRP A 230 -8.83 -23.42 33.84
C TRP A 230 -8.01 -24.54 34.51
N GLU A 231 -7.50 -25.57 33.81
CA GLU A 231 -6.83 -26.71 34.49
C GLU A 231 -5.31 -26.89 34.24
N VAL A 232 -4.67 -26.16 33.32
CA VAL A 232 -3.25 -26.43 32.97
C VAL A 232 -2.26 -25.35 33.47
N THR A 233 -2.68 -24.42 34.34
CA THR A 233 -1.81 -23.34 34.83
C THR A 233 -0.87 -23.72 35.99
N LEU A 234 -0.64 -25.01 36.25
CA LEU A 234 0.20 -25.42 37.38
C LEU A 234 1.19 -26.58 37.15
N SER A 235 1.77 -26.74 35.96
CA SER A 235 3.04 -27.51 35.86
C SER A 235 3.75 -27.39 34.50
N SER A 236 4.34 -26.23 34.20
CA SER A 236 5.57 -26.18 33.38
C SER A 236 6.15 -24.78 33.39
N PHE A 237 6.92 -24.53 34.44
CA PHE A 237 7.97 -23.53 34.47
C PHE A 237 9.03 -23.88 33.39
N LEU A 238 9.53 -22.84 32.71
CA LEU A 238 10.82 -22.75 32.01
C LEU A 238 10.95 -23.53 30.68
N PHE A 239 10.65 -22.89 29.55
CA PHE A 239 11.53 -22.85 28.37
C PHE A 239 11.17 -21.64 27.49
N GLY A 240 12.15 -20.74 27.31
CA GLY A 240 12.25 -19.80 26.19
C GLY A 240 11.16 -18.74 26.02
N VAL A 241 11.38 -17.56 26.61
CA VAL A 241 10.80 -16.33 26.04
C VAL A 241 11.47 -16.09 24.70
N ALA A 242 10.87 -16.58 23.62
CA ALA A 242 11.15 -16.03 22.30
C ALA A 242 10.59 -14.61 22.31
N ASN A 243 11.46 -13.61 22.32
CA ASN A 243 11.07 -12.23 22.05
C ASN A 243 10.59 -12.21 20.60
N ALA A 244 9.29 -12.37 20.38
CA ALA A 244 8.71 -12.24 19.05
C ALA A 244 8.84 -10.78 18.63
N THR A 245 9.88 -10.46 17.87
CA THR A 245 10.06 -9.14 17.26
C THR A 245 8.95 -8.94 16.22
N ASN A 246 8.28 -7.80 16.24
CA ASN A 246 7.25 -7.45 15.26
C ASN A 246 7.78 -7.59 13.82
N GLU A 247 6.89 -7.90 12.88
CA GLU A 247 7.24 -8.02 11.45
C GLU A 247 7.83 -6.70 10.90
N PRO A 248 8.80 -6.78 9.97
CA PRO A 248 9.39 -5.59 9.36
C PRO A 248 8.44 -4.91 8.37
N VAL A 249 8.54 -3.59 8.25
CA VAL A 249 7.91 -2.83 7.16
C VAL A 249 8.72 -3.03 5.89
N LEU A 250 8.06 -3.34 4.78
CA LEU A 250 8.72 -3.55 3.48
C LEU A 250 8.53 -2.35 2.55
N ASP A 251 9.56 -2.06 1.76
CA ASP A 251 9.48 -1.14 0.63
C ASP A 251 8.85 -1.81 -0.60
N ILE A 252 8.60 -1.01 -1.65
CA ILE A 252 7.96 -1.47 -2.89
C ILE A 252 8.77 -2.54 -3.63
N ASP A 253 10.07 -2.66 -3.35
CA ASP A 253 10.95 -3.67 -3.91
C ASP A 253 11.00 -4.93 -3.01
N GLY A 254 10.21 -4.97 -1.93
CA GLY A 254 10.15 -6.07 -0.97
C GLY A 254 11.28 -6.09 0.07
N ASN A 255 12.08 -5.03 0.16
CA ASN A 255 13.18 -4.96 1.14
C ASN A 255 12.73 -4.29 2.43
N GLU A 256 13.34 -4.67 3.55
CA GLU A 256 13.07 -4.05 4.84
C GLU A 256 13.38 -2.54 4.83
N VAL A 257 12.45 -1.74 5.35
CA VAL A 257 12.63 -0.32 5.58
C VAL A 257 13.62 -0.11 6.71
N GLN A 258 14.74 0.54 6.41
CA GLN A 258 15.84 0.76 7.35
C GLN A 258 15.73 2.14 8.01
N THR A 259 16.03 2.21 9.31
CA THR A 259 16.21 3.49 10.01
C THR A 259 17.38 4.27 9.42
N GLY A 260 17.33 5.59 9.50
CA GLY A 260 18.39 6.46 8.95
C GLY A 260 18.47 6.52 7.42
N THR A 261 17.74 5.66 6.69
CA THR A 261 17.73 5.62 5.23
C THR A 261 16.56 6.48 4.68
N PRO A 262 16.78 7.26 3.61
CA PRO A 262 15.74 8.06 2.98
C PRO A 262 14.74 7.20 2.18
N TYR A 263 13.45 7.41 2.43
CA TYR A 263 12.35 6.81 1.66
C TYR A 263 11.35 7.88 1.22
N TYR A 264 10.85 7.78 0.00
CA TYR A 264 9.61 8.46 -0.38
C TYR A 264 8.43 7.71 0.22
N VAL A 265 7.49 8.46 0.77
CA VAL A 265 6.19 7.94 1.22
C VAL A 265 5.16 8.35 0.20
N VAL A 266 4.67 7.38 -0.56
CA VAL A 266 3.81 7.64 -1.71
C VAL A 266 2.45 7.00 -1.48
N SER A 267 1.39 7.76 -1.75
CA SER A 267 0.03 7.25 -1.66
C SER A 267 -0.13 6.00 -2.51
N LEU A 268 -0.72 4.95 -1.93
CA LEU A 268 -1.06 3.72 -2.63
C LEU A 268 -2.19 3.94 -3.65
N ILE A 269 -3.01 4.97 -3.43
CA ILE A 269 -4.07 5.40 -4.34
C ILE A 269 -3.45 6.24 -5.46
N TRP A 270 -3.65 5.82 -6.71
CA TRP A 270 -3.16 6.49 -7.93
C TRP A 270 -4.19 7.49 -8.48
N GLY A 271 -3.76 8.44 -9.33
CA GLY A 271 -4.65 9.40 -9.99
C GLY A 271 -4.87 10.71 -9.21
N ALA A 272 -5.99 11.41 -9.40
CA ALA A 272 -6.19 12.78 -8.91
C ALA A 272 -6.05 12.97 -7.38
N GLY A 273 -6.12 11.89 -6.60
CA GLY A 273 -5.91 11.88 -5.14
C GLY A 273 -4.57 11.29 -4.68
N GLY A 274 -3.67 10.92 -5.60
CA GLY A 274 -2.37 10.29 -5.32
C GLY A 274 -1.20 11.27 -5.26
N GLY A 275 0.00 10.73 -5.07
CA GLY A 275 1.26 11.49 -4.92
C GLY A 275 1.92 11.25 -3.58
N GLY A 276 3.16 11.74 -3.45
CA GLY A 276 3.96 11.59 -2.25
C GLY A 276 3.79 12.69 -1.23
N LEU A 277 4.25 12.41 -0.02
CA LEU A 277 4.16 13.35 1.09
C LEU A 277 5.18 14.48 0.96
N ALA A 278 4.82 15.66 1.45
CA ALA A 278 5.67 16.84 1.41
C ALA A 278 5.32 17.81 2.53
N LEU A 279 6.10 18.89 2.60
CA LEU A 279 5.86 20.03 3.46
C LEU A 279 4.87 21.00 2.79
N GLY A 280 3.83 21.39 3.53
CA GLY A 280 2.81 22.35 3.15
C GLY A 280 2.90 23.63 4.00
N ARG A 281 2.45 24.75 3.43
CA ARG A 281 2.44 26.06 4.10
C ARG A 281 1.07 26.70 3.97
N PRO A 282 0.26 26.66 5.03
CA PRO A 282 -1.02 27.35 5.06
C PRO A 282 -0.85 28.85 4.85
N SER A 283 -1.85 29.50 4.25
CA SER A 283 -1.85 30.93 3.97
C SER A 283 -1.74 31.79 5.24
N GLY A 284 -2.39 31.38 6.33
CA GLY A 284 -2.39 32.09 7.61
C GLY A 284 -1.12 31.89 8.44
N ASN A 285 -0.90 30.68 8.95
CA ASN A 285 0.25 30.32 9.77
C ASN A 285 1.24 29.46 8.97
N LYS A 286 2.30 30.08 8.47
CA LYS A 286 3.30 29.41 7.61
C LYS A 286 4.23 28.46 8.36
N CYS A 287 4.34 28.60 9.68
CA CYS A 287 5.18 27.80 10.56
C CYS A 287 4.39 27.40 11.82
N PRO A 288 4.54 26.15 12.31
CA PRO A 288 5.28 25.04 11.71
C PRO A 288 4.68 24.59 10.37
N GLU A 289 5.51 24.01 9.50
CA GLU A 289 5.01 23.47 8.23
C GLU A 289 4.10 22.26 8.50
N VAL A 290 3.10 22.06 7.65
CA VAL A 290 2.15 20.94 7.79
C VAL A 290 2.56 19.77 6.90
N VAL A 291 2.11 18.57 7.24
CA VAL A 291 2.25 17.41 6.37
C VAL A 291 1.17 17.46 5.30
N THR A 292 1.56 17.53 4.03
CA THR A 292 0.64 17.61 2.88
C THR A 292 0.96 16.54 1.85
N GLN A 293 0.04 16.32 0.92
CA GLN A 293 0.20 15.40 -0.20
C GLN A 293 0.43 16.18 -1.51
N ARG A 294 1.41 15.75 -2.31
CA ARG A 294 1.66 16.26 -3.66
C ARG A 294 0.68 15.64 -4.66
N ARG A 295 0.71 16.14 -5.89
CA ARG A 295 -0.10 15.60 -7.00
C ARG A 295 0.50 14.27 -7.48
N SER A 296 -0.33 13.47 -8.15
CA SER A 296 0.10 12.22 -8.80
C SER A 296 1.32 12.42 -9.69
N GLY A 297 2.26 11.48 -9.63
CA GLY A 297 3.52 11.52 -10.38
C GLY A 297 4.67 12.25 -9.67
N ASP A 298 4.40 12.98 -8.58
CA ASP A 298 5.43 13.55 -7.71
C ASP A 298 5.58 12.69 -6.44
N ASN A 299 6.77 12.10 -6.24
CA ASN A 299 7.08 11.27 -5.07
C ASN A 299 7.23 12.11 -3.78
N GLY A 300 7.23 13.44 -3.88
CA GLY A 300 7.30 14.35 -2.76
C GLY A 300 8.69 14.46 -2.15
N ILE A 301 8.73 14.69 -0.84
CA ILE A 301 9.93 14.89 -0.04
C ILE A 301 10.23 13.59 0.71
N PRO A 302 11.47 13.06 0.62
CA PRO A 302 11.85 11.88 1.39
C PRO A 302 11.73 12.09 2.90
N VAL A 303 11.45 11.01 3.61
CA VAL A 303 11.50 10.93 5.07
C VAL A 303 12.60 9.97 5.54
N ILE A 304 13.03 10.16 6.78
CA ILE A 304 13.85 9.22 7.53
C ILE A 304 13.05 8.76 8.75
N PHE A 305 13.12 7.46 9.04
CA PHE A 305 12.55 6.86 10.23
C PHE A 305 13.61 6.69 11.33
N SER A 306 13.16 6.77 12.59
CA SER A 306 13.98 6.48 13.75
C SER A 306 13.14 5.78 14.81
N ASN A 307 13.59 4.60 15.25
CA ASN A 307 12.88 3.78 16.21
C ASN A 307 12.98 4.35 17.63
N SER A 308 12.00 4.03 18.46
CA SER A 308 12.06 4.26 19.90
C SER A 308 13.16 3.44 20.58
N ASP A 309 13.34 2.19 20.14
CA ASP A 309 14.54 1.39 20.44
C ASP A 309 15.65 1.71 19.43
N SER A 310 16.70 2.40 19.90
CA SER A 310 17.83 2.79 19.07
C SER A 310 18.72 1.62 18.61
N ASN A 311 18.54 0.42 19.18
CA ASN A 311 19.34 -0.75 18.82
C ASN A 311 18.77 -1.50 17.61
N ASP A 312 17.51 -1.27 17.26
CA ASP A 312 16.88 -1.89 16.09
C ASP A 312 17.07 -1.01 14.85
N GLY A 313 17.82 -1.52 13.88
CA GLY A 313 18.06 -0.85 12.61
C GLY A 313 16.86 -0.91 11.65
N VAL A 314 15.88 -1.77 11.90
CA VAL A 314 14.76 -2.06 11.00
C VAL A 314 13.48 -1.41 11.52
N VAL A 315 12.72 -0.77 10.64
CA VAL A 315 11.40 -0.24 10.98
C VAL A 315 10.40 -1.40 11.01
N ARG A 316 9.74 -1.61 12.14
CA ARG A 316 8.80 -2.73 12.36
C ARG A 316 7.37 -2.24 12.53
N LEU A 317 6.42 -3.12 12.19
CA LEU A 317 4.99 -2.88 12.38
C LEU A 317 4.68 -2.65 13.86
N SER A 318 3.71 -1.78 14.10
CA SER A 318 3.20 -1.42 15.43
C SER A 318 4.26 -0.95 16.45
N SER A 319 5.49 -0.66 16.02
CA SER A 319 6.55 -0.09 16.84
C SER A 319 6.53 1.43 16.80
N ASP A 320 6.84 2.07 17.93
CA ASP A 320 6.86 3.53 18.02
C ASP A 320 8.07 4.10 17.27
N ILE A 321 7.82 4.96 16.29
CA ILE A 321 8.83 5.60 15.44
C ILE A 321 8.64 7.12 15.36
N ASN A 322 9.75 7.85 15.13
CA ASN A 322 9.72 9.22 14.65
C ASN A 322 9.85 9.25 13.12
N ILE A 323 9.18 10.22 12.50
CA ILE A 323 9.21 10.45 11.05
C ILE A 323 9.74 11.86 10.82
N GLU A 324 10.78 12.01 10.00
CA GLU A 324 11.44 13.29 9.74
C GLU A 324 11.57 13.53 8.24
N PHE A 325 11.03 14.63 7.71
CA PHE A 325 11.30 15.01 6.32
C PHE A 325 12.75 15.47 6.15
N ILE A 326 13.37 15.08 5.04
CA ILE A 326 14.65 15.63 4.58
C ILE A 326 14.37 16.89 3.76
N PRO A 327 14.55 18.11 4.32
CA PRO A 327 14.20 19.32 3.59
C PRO A 327 15.09 19.48 2.35
N LEU A 328 14.46 19.48 1.17
CA LEU A 328 15.12 19.67 -0.13
C LEU A 328 15.39 21.15 -0.48
N ARG A 329 15.02 22.07 0.43
CA ARG A 329 15.14 23.53 0.28
C ARG A 329 15.64 24.13 1.59
N PRO A 330 16.26 25.33 1.58
CA PRO A 330 16.65 26.01 2.81
C PRO A 330 15.43 26.14 3.74
N LYS A 331 15.63 25.81 5.02
CA LYS A 331 14.55 25.86 6.02
C LYS A 331 14.01 27.28 6.11
N LEU A 332 12.72 27.46 5.77
CA LEU A 332 12.05 28.75 5.90
C LEU A 332 11.60 28.96 7.35
N CYS A 333 11.13 27.89 7.99
CA CYS A 333 10.82 27.85 9.41
C CYS A 333 12.06 27.41 10.21
N ARG A 334 12.28 27.99 11.39
CA ARG A 334 13.35 27.54 12.32
C ARG A 334 12.98 26.28 13.11
N THR A 335 11.81 25.70 12.82
CA THR A 335 11.27 24.49 13.45
C THR A 335 11.92 23.22 12.89
N THR A 336 11.76 22.10 13.60
CA THR A 336 12.19 20.79 13.09
C THR A 336 11.24 20.30 11.98
N THR A 337 11.67 19.35 11.17
CA THR A 337 10.85 18.64 10.17
C THR A 337 10.35 17.29 10.68
N VAL A 338 10.53 17.03 11.98
CA VAL A 338 10.02 15.85 12.68
C VAL A 338 8.51 16.02 12.83
N TRP A 339 7.78 14.96 12.56
CA TRP A 339 6.33 14.98 12.67
C TRP A 339 5.89 15.04 14.13
N LYS A 340 4.78 15.74 14.38
CA LYS A 340 4.03 15.68 15.64
C LYS A 340 2.53 15.85 15.39
N VAL A 341 1.73 15.35 16.32
CA VAL A 341 0.32 15.73 16.43
C VAL A 341 0.25 17.09 17.13
N SER A 342 -0.47 18.05 16.52
CA SER A 342 -0.70 19.38 17.10
C SER A 342 -1.72 19.34 18.23
N ASP A 343 -1.87 20.47 18.94
CA ASP A 343 -3.04 20.70 19.77
C ASP A 343 -4.33 20.65 18.95
N TYR A 344 -5.46 20.40 19.61
CA TYR A 344 -6.77 20.31 18.97
C TYR A 344 -7.17 21.64 18.36
N ASP A 345 -7.43 21.64 17.06
CA ASP A 345 -7.97 22.78 16.34
C ASP A 345 -9.49 22.81 16.50
N HIS A 346 -9.98 23.66 17.40
CA HIS A 346 -11.42 23.83 17.65
C HIS A 346 -12.18 24.38 16.44
N SER A 347 -11.53 25.11 15.54
CA SER A 347 -12.18 25.68 14.35
C SER A 347 -12.38 24.63 13.26
N ALA A 348 -11.40 23.74 13.07
CA ALA A 348 -11.51 22.64 12.12
C ALA A 348 -12.15 21.37 12.72
N GLY A 349 -12.15 21.22 14.04
CA GLY A 349 -12.57 20.01 14.74
C GLY A 349 -11.59 18.84 14.55
N LYS A 350 -10.28 19.12 14.51
CA LYS A 350 -9.25 18.15 14.08
C LYS A 350 -7.99 18.22 14.94
N TRP A 351 -7.31 17.08 15.04
CA TRP A 351 -5.94 16.99 15.53
C TRP A 351 -5.01 16.85 14.33
N TRP A 352 -4.31 17.91 13.95
CA TRP A 352 -3.49 17.94 12.74
C TRP A 352 -2.14 17.27 12.94
N VAL A 353 -1.63 16.64 11.87
CA VAL A 353 -0.24 16.20 11.80
C VAL A 353 0.59 17.31 11.17
N ILE A 354 1.50 17.85 11.96
CA ILE A 354 2.37 18.97 11.60
C ILE A 354 3.83 18.57 11.81
N THR A 355 4.73 19.48 11.43
CA THR A 355 6.16 19.37 11.80
C THR A 355 6.44 20.05 13.14
N ASP A 356 7.70 20.20 13.51
CA ASP A 356 8.17 20.73 14.80
C ASP A 356 8.07 19.74 15.98
N GLY A 357 8.14 18.44 15.68
CA GLY A 357 8.30 17.38 16.67
C GLY A 357 9.72 17.28 17.25
N VAL A 358 9.87 16.43 18.26
CA VAL A 358 11.16 16.13 18.88
C VAL A 358 11.54 14.69 18.54
N LYS A 359 12.77 14.51 18.04
CA LYS A 359 13.32 13.19 17.71
C LYS A 359 13.96 12.56 18.94
N GLY A 360 13.68 11.28 19.17
CA GLY A 360 14.24 10.49 20.26
C GLY A 360 13.62 10.81 21.63
N ASN A 361 14.31 10.38 22.69
CA ASN A 361 13.87 10.52 24.09
C ASN A 361 12.44 9.99 24.32
N PRO A 362 12.17 8.69 24.10
CA PRO A 362 10.84 8.11 24.25
C PRO A 362 10.33 8.32 25.68
N GLY A 363 9.14 8.94 25.81
CA GLY A 363 8.53 9.23 27.10
C GLY A 363 7.43 10.27 26.99
N ALA A 364 6.92 10.71 28.16
CA ALA A 364 5.81 11.67 28.25
C ALA A 364 6.10 13.00 27.52
N ASN A 365 7.34 13.50 27.58
CA ASN A 365 7.72 14.80 27.01
C ASN A 365 7.75 14.82 25.48
N THR A 366 7.83 13.65 24.82
CA THR A 366 7.90 13.53 23.36
C THR A 366 6.72 12.76 22.78
N LEU A 367 5.70 12.49 23.60
CA LEU A 367 4.56 11.62 23.28
C LEU A 367 3.91 11.95 21.92
N THR A 368 3.78 13.23 21.60
CA THR A 368 3.15 13.72 20.36
C THR A 368 3.95 13.48 19.08
N SER A 369 5.21 13.07 19.18
CA SER A 369 6.12 12.85 18.05
C SER A 369 6.28 11.38 17.66
N TRP A 370 5.54 10.47 18.29
CA TRP A 370 5.63 9.03 18.07
C TRP A 370 4.44 8.50 17.27
N PHE A 371 4.76 7.80 16.19
CA PHE A 371 3.80 7.22 15.26
C PHE A 371 4.07 5.73 15.11
N ARG A 372 3.15 5.02 14.47
CA ARG A 372 3.26 3.61 14.10
C ARG A 372 2.91 3.43 12.65
N ILE A 373 3.40 2.32 12.09
CA ILE A 373 3.05 1.86 10.76
C ILE A 373 2.29 0.54 10.94
N GLU A 374 1.12 0.45 10.33
CA GLU A 374 0.27 -0.74 10.35
C GLU A 374 0.10 -1.26 8.92
N LYS A 375 0.16 -2.59 8.74
CA LYS A 375 -0.03 -3.22 7.43
C LYS A 375 -1.51 -3.21 7.05
N VAL A 376 -1.82 -2.82 5.82
CA VAL A 376 -3.18 -2.76 5.26
C VAL A 376 -3.33 -3.70 4.08
N SER A 377 -2.27 -3.87 3.30
CA SER A 377 -2.15 -4.84 2.21
C SER A 377 -0.68 -5.24 2.04
N ASP A 378 -0.35 -6.08 1.06
CA ASP A 378 1.03 -6.58 0.88
C ASP A 378 2.05 -5.49 0.55
N ILE A 379 1.59 -4.42 -0.10
CA ILE A 379 2.41 -3.26 -0.46
C ILE A 379 1.95 -1.97 0.24
N GLY A 380 0.91 -2.05 1.07
CA GLY A 380 0.18 -0.90 1.60
C GLY A 380 0.21 -0.81 3.11
N TYR A 381 0.53 0.38 3.61
CA TYR A 381 0.65 0.66 5.04
C TYR A 381 -0.06 1.96 5.42
N ASN A 382 -0.65 1.99 6.62
CA ASN A 382 -1.21 3.20 7.21
C ASN A 382 -0.29 3.73 8.31
N PHE A 383 -0.27 5.05 8.48
CA PHE A 383 0.24 5.63 9.72
C PHE A 383 -0.86 5.69 10.77
N LYS A 384 -0.46 5.38 12.01
CA LYS A 384 -1.31 5.45 13.19
C LYS A 384 -0.63 6.25 14.27
N TYR A 385 -1.40 7.04 15.01
CA TYR A 385 -0.93 7.68 16.22
C TYR A 385 -1.52 6.95 17.41
N CYS A 386 -0.71 6.10 18.04
CA CYS A 386 -1.07 5.33 19.23
C CYS A 386 0.21 5.01 20.04
N PRO A 387 0.86 6.04 20.61
CA PRO A 387 2.19 5.88 21.19
C PRO A 387 2.16 5.04 22.48
N THR A 388 3.10 4.12 22.65
CA THR A 388 3.30 3.34 23.90
C THR A 388 4.55 3.72 24.68
N VAL A 389 5.31 4.70 24.21
CA VAL A 389 6.51 5.22 24.89
C VAL A 389 6.24 5.75 26.31
N CYS A 390 4.97 5.94 26.69
CA CYS A 390 4.55 6.23 28.06
C CYS A 390 3.31 5.41 28.43
N GLY A 391 3.49 4.31 29.18
CA GLY A 391 2.40 3.40 29.56
C GLY A 391 1.35 4.00 30.52
N THR A 392 1.66 5.12 31.19
CA THR A 392 0.76 5.78 32.15
C THR A 392 0.13 7.07 31.61
N CYS A 393 0.52 7.52 30.41
CA CYS A 393 0.03 8.76 29.84
C CYS A 393 -1.30 8.50 29.11
N PRO A 394 -2.32 9.36 29.28
CA PRO A 394 -3.48 9.33 28.40
C PRO A 394 -3.03 9.73 27.00
N ALA A 395 -3.07 8.78 26.06
CA ALA A 395 -2.70 9.01 24.66
C ALA A 395 -3.92 8.79 23.76
N LEU A 396 -4.04 9.63 22.74
CA LEU A 396 -4.97 9.36 21.64
C LEU A 396 -4.48 8.13 20.87
N CYS A 397 -5.42 7.30 20.41
CA CYS A 397 -5.13 6.13 19.58
C CYS A 397 -6.04 6.15 18.36
N ASN A 398 -5.56 6.75 17.26
CA ASN A 398 -6.35 6.98 16.05
C ASN A 398 -5.53 6.73 14.79
N GLU A 399 -6.21 6.36 13.71
CA GLU A 399 -5.63 6.29 12.37
C GLU A 399 -5.28 7.70 11.86
N ILE A 400 -4.33 7.81 10.94
CA ILE A 400 -4.02 9.09 10.28
C ILE A 400 -4.67 9.09 8.90
N GLY A 401 -5.63 9.99 8.73
CA GLY A 401 -6.40 10.17 7.51
C GLY A 401 -6.04 11.44 6.76
N LYS A 402 -6.42 11.46 5.48
CA LYS A 402 -6.34 12.61 4.60
C LYS A 402 -7.56 13.51 4.80
N ASP A 403 -7.35 14.81 4.91
CA ASP A 403 -8.40 15.81 5.07
C ASP A 403 -8.10 17.04 4.19
N PHE A 404 -9.13 17.78 3.77
CA PHE A 404 -8.99 18.99 2.97
C PHE A 404 -9.44 20.18 3.81
N ASP A 405 -8.50 21.04 4.18
CA ASP A 405 -8.73 22.17 5.08
C ASP A 405 -9.35 23.41 4.40
N GLY A 406 -9.71 23.30 3.11
CA GLY A 406 -10.17 24.41 2.27
C GLY A 406 -9.10 25.05 1.38
N GLU A 407 -7.81 24.79 1.64
CA GLU A 407 -6.66 25.32 0.89
C GLU A 407 -5.80 24.21 0.29
N MET A 408 -5.47 23.20 1.09
CA MET A 408 -4.62 22.08 0.73
C MET A 408 -5.03 20.79 1.44
N VAL A 409 -4.53 19.69 0.90
CA VAL A 409 -4.62 18.40 1.57
C VAL A 409 -3.70 18.41 2.79
N ARG A 410 -4.22 18.06 3.96
CA ARG A 410 -3.46 17.83 5.19
C ARG A 410 -3.75 16.44 5.76
N PHE A 411 -2.96 16.04 6.74
CA PHE A 411 -3.19 14.81 7.50
C PHE A 411 -3.63 15.12 8.91
N ALA A 412 -4.60 14.37 9.41
CA ALA A 412 -5.15 14.53 10.76
C ALA A 412 -5.49 13.17 11.36
N LEU A 413 -5.66 13.14 12.68
CA LEU A 413 -6.26 11.98 13.33
C LEU A 413 -7.68 11.77 12.83
N SER A 414 -7.99 10.54 12.47
CA SER A 414 -9.25 10.10 11.88
C SER A 414 -9.89 9.03 12.75
N THR A 415 -11.20 9.12 12.92
CA THR A 415 -12.02 8.08 13.54
C THR A 415 -12.46 7.00 12.53
N GLY A 416 -12.19 7.22 11.24
CA GLY A 416 -12.43 6.26 10.16
C GLY A 416 -11.15 5.54 9.75
N HIS A 417 -11.07 5.13 8.48
CA HIS A 417 -9.90 4.44 7.95
C HIS A 417 -8.71 5.39 7.75
N GLY A 418 -7.49 4.86 7.95
CA GLY A 418 -6.25 5.55 7.64
C GLY A 418 -6.00 5.67 6.14
N TRP A 419 -5.12 6.59 5.75
CA TRP A 419 -4.72 6.77 4.36
C TRP A 419 -3.55 5.85 3.99
N PRO A 420 -3.67 4.99 2.96
CA PRO A 420 -2.65 4.00 2.65
C PRO A 420 -1.49 4.55 1.82
N PHE A 421 -0.28 4.13 2.18
CA PHE A 421 0.98 4.48 1.55
C PHE A 421 1.82 3.24 1.25
N TYR A 422 2.73 3.38 0.29
CA TYR A 422 3.86 2.47 0.12
C TYR A 422 5.18 3.25 0.28
N PHE A 423 6.24 2.53 0.62
CA PHE A 423 7.57 3.10 0.79
C PHE A 423 8.42 2.84 -0.44
N LYS A 424 9.07 3.86 -0.96
CA LYS A 424 10.01 3.74 -2.09
C LYS A 424 11.37 4.26 -1.67
N LYS A 425 12.37 3.39 -1.66
CA LYS A 425 13.74 3.73 -1.31
C LYS A 425 14.30 4.81 -2.25
N VAL A 426 14.96 5.82 -1.70
CA VAL A 426 15.61 6.85 -2.53
C VAL A 426 16.91 6.29 -3.09
N GLY A 427 17.05 6.28 -4.42
CA GLY A 427 18.27 5.83 -5.09
C GLY A 427 19.46 6.78 -4.84
N LYS A 428 20.67 6.23 -4.75
CA LYS A 428 21.91 7.00 -4.52
C LYS A 428 22.13 8.12 -5.55
N SER A 429 21.84 7.86 -6.82
CA SER A 429 21.94 8.86 -7.88
C SER A 429 20.91 10.00 -7.75
N ALA A 430 19.72 9.73 -7.22
CA ALA A 430 18.69 10.76 -7.00
C ALA A 430 19.11 11.72 -5.87
N MET A 431 19.71 11.19 -4.80
CA MET A 431 20.30 11.98 -3.71
C MET A 431 21.43 12.89 -4.24
N GLU A 432 22.33 12.37 -5.07
CA GLU A 432 23.43 13.14 -5.67
C GLU A 432 22.93 14.21 -6.65
N ILE A 433 21.99 13.88 -7.54
CA ILE A 433 21.39 14.82 -8.50
C ILE A 433 20.65 15.96 -7.77
N GLN A 434 19.97 15.67 -6.66
CA GLN A 434 19.30 16.69 -5.84
C GLN A 434 20.29 17.57 -5.08
N GLN A 435 21.35 16.99 -4.51
CA GLN A 435 22.44 17.74 -3.87
C GLN A 435 23.15 18.66 -4.89
N GLN A 436 23.38 18.17 -6.10
CA GLN A 436 24.07 18.89 -7.17
C GLN A 436 23.20 19.99 -7.79
N SER A 437 21.89 19.76 -7.92
CA SER A 437 20.91 20.80 -8.30
C SER A 437 20.82 21.92 -7.27
N PHE A 438 20.92 21.58 -5.98
CA PHE A 438 20.97 22.56 -4.90
C PHE A 438 22.23 23.42 -4.96
N CYS A 439 23.40 22.80 -5.20
CA CYS A 439 24.66 23.52 -5.40
C CYS A 439 24.68 24.37 -6.70
N MET A 440 24.09 23.89 -7.80
CA MET A 440 24.05 24.65 -9.06
C MET A 440 23.14 25.87 -9.00
N LYS A 441 22.04 25.82 -8.24
CA LYS A 441 21.12 26.96 -8.05
C LYS A 441 21.71 28.08 -7.20
N TYR A 442 22.84 27.83 -6.54
CA TYR A 442 23.60 28.77 -5.71
C TYR A 442 24.92 29.24 -6.34
N LYS A 443 25.09 29.16 -7.67
CA LYS A 443 26.12 29.97 -8.34
C LYS A 443 25.67 31.43 -8.33
N PRO A 444 26.39 32.36 -7.68
CA PRO A 444 26.09 33.77 -7.84
C PRO A 444 26.37 34.17 -9.28
N THR A 445 25.38 34.76 -9.94
CA THR A 445 25.52 35.44 -11.23
C THR A 445 26.58 36.53 -11.07
N ARG A 446 27.79 36.27 -11.61
CA ARG A 446 28.85 37.26 -11.66
C ARG A 446 28.42 38.30 -12.70
N HIS A 447 27.93 39.45 -12.24
CA HIS A 447 27.71 40.60 -13.11
C HIS A 447 29.01 40.93 -13.84
N SER A 448 28.97 40.89 -15.17
CA SER A 448 30.04 41.42 -16.01
C SER A 448 30.11 42.93 -15.82
N LYS A 449 31.12 43.41 -15.09
CA LYS A 449 31.75 44.68 -15.42
C LYS A 449 33.09 44.37 -16.04
N THR A 450 33.20 44.77 -17.30
CA THR A 450 34.41 44.86 -18.09
C THR A 450 35.45 45.69 -17.35
N GLU A 451 36.52 45.05 -16.90
CA GLU A 451 37.80 45.72 -16.70
C GLU A 451 38.93 44.80 -17.20
N LYS A 452 39.88 45.46 -17.83
CA LYS A 452 40.90 45.00 -18.78
C LYS A 452 41.95 44.11 -18.10
N PRO A 453 42.49 43.05 -18.76
CA PRO A 453 43.51 42.21 -18.14
C PRO A 453 44.88 42.89 -18.16
N ALA A 454 45.47 43.13 -16.99
CA ALA A 454 46.90 43.38 -16.84
C ALA A 454 47.58 42.05 -16.46
N ALA A 455 48.68 41.75 -17.16
CA ALA A 455 49.46 40.52 -17.06
C ALA A 455 50.09 40.31 -15.66
N PRO A 456 50.42 39.05 -15.27
CA PRO A 456 50.98 38.75 -13.96
C PRO A 456 52.51 38.93 -13.94
N SER A 457 53.02 39.49 -12.83
CA SER A 457 54.42 39.40 -12.43
C SER A 457 54.53 38.72 -11.05
N PRO A 458 55.65 38.02 -10.75
CA PRO A 458 55.67 36.94 -9.77
C PRO A 458 55.99 37.42 -8.34
N CYS A 459 55.40 36.75 -7.35
CA CYS A 459 55.65 36.96 -5.94
C CYS A 459 57.07 36.53 -5.51
N HIS A 460 57.70 37.34 -4.66
CA HIS A 460 58.71 36.91 -3.70
C HIS A 460 58.21 37.19 -2.26
N PRO A 461 58.52 36.33 -1.26
CA PRO A 461 57.96 36.41 0.09
C PRO A 461 58.91 37.13 1.07
N SER A 462 58.39 37.77 2.13
CA SER A 462 59.04 37.91 3.46
C SER A 462 58.18 38.68 4.50
N THR A 463 57.86 37.97 5.60
CA THR A 463 57.90 38.33 7.04
C THR A 463 57.29 39.61 7.66
N ALA A 464 56.43 39.36 8.66
CA ALA A 464 56.44 39.84 10.06
C ALA A 464 55.75 41.17 10.51
N SER A 465 54.75 40.97 11.38
CA SER A 465 54.51 41.58 12.72
C SER A 465 54.08 43.06 12.90
N LEU A 466 52.91 43.26 13.57
CA LEU A 466 52.68 44.01 14.83
C LEU A 466 51.26 44.65 14.92
N LEU A 467 50.60 44.44 16.07
CA LEU A 467 49.38 45.09 16.62
C LEU A 467 49.79 46.33 17.48
N PRO A 468 48.91 47.07 18.21
CA PRO A 468 47.44 47.30 18.16
C PRO A 468 47.03 48.81 18.28
N SER A 469 45.75 49.18 18.05
CA SER A 469 45.06 50.24 18.84
C SER A 469 43.55 50.31 18.58
N SER A 470 42.81 50.49 19.66
CA SER A 470 41.35 50.55 19.84
C SER A 470 40.68 51.88 19.44
N CYS A 471 39.40 51.84 19.02
CA CYS A 471 38.33 52.75 19.49
C CYS A 471 36.92 52.26 19.07
N SER A 472 35.93 52.59 19.89
CA SER A 472 34.59 51.96 20.00
C SER A 472 33.43 52.84 19.47
N HIS A 473 32.29 52.17 19.17
CA HIS A 473 30.94 52.64 18.81
C HIS A 473 30.78 53.38 17.46
N ARG A 474 29.85 53.04 16.55
CA ARG A 474 28.42 52.71 16.72
C ARG A 474 27.84 51.97 15.48
N SER A 475 26.82 51.14 15.73
CA SER A 475 25.93 50.36 14.85
C SER A 475 25.83 50.72 13.36
N SER A 476 25.96 49.69 12.49
CA SER A 476 24.87 49.21 11.61
C SER A 476 25.29 47.91 10.89
N ALA A 477 24.30 47.05 10.69
CA ALA A 477 24.38 45.68 10.21
C ALA A 477 25.08 45.50 8.86
N LEU A 478 25.82 44.39 8.72
CA LEU A 478 25.77 43.49 7.55
C LEU A 478 26.45 42.17 7.89
N ILE A 479 25.67 41.11 7.75
CA ILE A 479 26.03 39.70 7.94
C ILE A 479 26.81 39.26 6.70
N ASN A 480 28.01 38.70 6.87
CA ASN A 480 28.65 37.87 5.84
C ASN A 480 28.98 36.50 6.42
N TYR A 481 28.22 35.50 5.98
CA TYR A 481 28.52 34.08 6.12
C TYR A 481 29.68 33.74 5.18
N ASP A 482 30.84 33.38 5.73
CA ASP A 482 31.88 32.65 4.99
C ASP A 482 31.52 31.15 4.99
N GLY A 483 30.84 30.72 3.93
CA GLY A 483 30.61 29.31 3.62
C GLY A 483 31.72 28.78 2.74
N SER A 484 32.88 28.44 3.32
CA SER A 484 33.93 27.69 2.63
C SER A 484 33.73 26.18 2.82
N CYS A 485 33.06 25.53 1.86
CA CYS A 485 33.18 24.09 1.67
C CYS A 485 34.50 23.81 0.93
N ARG A 486 35.60 23.64 1.69
CA ARG A 486 36.84 23.10 1.17
C ARG A 486 36.79 21.57 1.26
N HIS A 487 36.82 20.90 0.11
CA HIS A 487 37.16 19.48 0.02
C HIS A 487 38.54 19.28 0.64
N LYS A 488 38.59 18.51 1.73
CA LYS A 488 39.82 17.97 2.31
C LYS A 488 40.06 16.61 1.62
N PRO A 489 41.22 16.35 1.01
CA PRO A 489 41.54 15.01 0.52
C PRO A 489 41.74 14.08 1.72
N SER A 490 41.26 12.85 1.59
CA SER A 490 41.45 11.77 2.54
C SER A 490 42.94 11.47 2.70
N GLU A 491 43.52 11.80 3.85
CA GLU A 491 44.73 11.14 4.31
C GLU A 491 44.36 9.76 4.84
N SER A 492 44.92 8.75 4.20
CA SER A 492 44.89 7.36 4.62
C SER A 492 45.63 7.23 5.96
N LEU A 493 44.88 7.13 7.07
CA LEU A 493 45.45 6.74 8.34
C LEU A 493 45.58 5.21 8.36
N ILE A 494 46.79 4.73 8.03
CA ILE A 494 47.22 3.37 8.32
C ILE A 494 47.34 3.26 9.85
N LEU A 495 46.35 2.65 10.48
CA LEU A 495 46.45 2.21 11.87
C LEU A 495 47.08 0.82 11.88
N ILE A 496 48.37 0.80 12.21
CA ILE A 496 49.12 -0.39 12.61
C ILE A 496 48.59 -0.79 13.99
N PHE A 497 47.88 -1.91 14.10
CA PHE A 497 47.64 -2.57 15.38
C PHE A 497 48.59 -3.76 15.53
N PRO A 498 49.33 -3.85 16.64
CA PRO A 498 50.23 -4.96 16.89
C PRO A 498 49.45 -6.23 17.27
N THR A 499 50.09 -7.32 16.88
CA THR A 499 49.88 -8.75 17.10
C THR A 499 49.30 -9.22 18.44
N HIS A 500 48.59 -10.34 18.31
CA HIS A 500 48.29 -11.41 19.28
C HIS A 500 47.09 -11.21 20.21
N PHE A 501 46.01 -11.95 19.95
CA PHE A 501 45.51 -12.97 20.89
C PHE A 501 44.77 -14.07 20.11
N ILE A 502 45.32 -15.27 20.20
CA ILE A 502 44.73 -16.53 19.77
C ILE A 502 43.77 -16.97 20.88
N PHE A 503 42.51 -17.24 20.55
CA PHE A 503 41.67 -18.10 21.39
C PHE A 503 41.22 -19.30 20.56
N ILE A 504 41.85 -20.42 20.88
CA ILE A 504 41.48 -21.78 20.50
C ILE A 504 40.23 -22.13 21.32
N SER A 505 39.15 -22.56 20.68
CA SER A 505 38.09 -23.34 21.34
C SER A 505 38.15 -24.77 20.82
N GLU A 506 39.02 -25.56 21.43
CA GLU A 506 38.84 -27.02 21.54
C GLU A 506 38.42 -27.33 22.98
N PHE A 507 37.79 -28.51 23.14
CA PHE A 507 37.27 -29.21 24.32
C PHE A 507 35.75 -29.21 24.45
N PHE A 508 35.07 -30.34 24.61
CA PHE A 508 35.31 -31.77 24.34
C PHE A 508 33.99 -32.45 24.75
N TYR A 509 33.66 -33.57 24.11
CA TYR A 509 32.66 -34.53 24.56
C TYR A 509 32.91 -35.00 26.01
N LEU A 510 31.85 -35.21 26.81
CA LEU A 510 31.59 -36.35 27.72
C LEU A 510 30.57 -35.98 28.81
N PHE A 511 29.32 -36.40 28.68
CA PHE A 511 28.71 -37.57 29.35
C PHE A 511 27.23 -37.71 28.95
#